data_AF-A0A5E4LRR2-F1
#
_entry.id   AF-A0A5E4LRR2-F1
#
_cell.length_a   1.000
_cell.length_b   1.000
_cell.length_c   1.000
_cell.angle_alpha   90.00
_cell.angle_beta   90.00
_cell.angle_gamma   90.00
#
_symmetry.space_group_name_H-M   'P 1'
#
loop_
_entity.id
_entity.type
_entity.pdbx_description
1 polymer ?
#
loop_
_entity_poly.entity_id
_entity_poly.type
_entity_poly.pdbx_seq_one_letter_code
_entity_poly.pdbx_strand_id
1 'polypeptide(L)'
;MRPVLALFFVLLLAGMAFSSLPARDIPYGQAGEGTLDAVVEPASAQPEARTGNADVLALVNLPSDSGPVTLMLAERTDGGWHVLNNVGTLTQSSTVKFSVAVAYDGKTSDVRHYALIGRTDDGTLMAKEFPLALDWSIYEVSMRKAITNANVLLVPLLSMGLIVLVIALFELAFVHRRRGTGTTGPGQGVGAASVEGAGGEEENSEGVVTSVFFPVARQTPASELIADIMLNPAFIVFELACIGLFAMLMLTYGIALLGEETGTRLFFITGIGSLFVPLMYTALAWLSDIYERKPLRFIIACFVWGGFAAVLAFLFNSLLALVLKAYSEDAAQSGVLAAAVVLGSAVVAPVIEETTKALGLLILSGHRRFAGIIDGLIYGFIIGVGFSFVENWFYFMGRASLFEPWLSGWSDFITYRLLFNSLAHGAFTAACGAFMGYFKSRPHLARYTTAAFLPGLLIAVALHSLFNVSAMLDEIAIYAVRIPVFVFNPLMVAVLAVALMLVFYLAMIEERKKVVWGIRQV
;
A
#
# COMPACT_ATOMS: atom_id res chain seq x y z
N MET A 1 -21.09 2.76 1.12
CA MET A 1 -20.50 1.41 0.88
C MET A 1 -20.97 0.75 -0.41
N ARG A 2 -22.11 1.11 -1.00
CA ARG A 2 -22.62 0.51 -2.26
C ARG A 2 -22.01 0.97 -3.60
N PRO A 3 -21.37 2.15 -3.76
CA PRO A 3 -20.87 2.56 -5.09
C PRO A 3 -19.49 1.98 -5.44
N VAL A 4 -18.68 1.58 -4.44
CA VAL A 4 -17.33 1.02 -4.66
C VAL A 4 -17.38 -0.47 -5.00
N LEU A 5 -18.28 -1.24 -4.37
CA LEU A 5 -18.55 -2.62 -4.80
C LEU A 5 -19.23 -2.69 -6.18
N ALA A 6 -20.04 -1.69 -6.53
CA ALA A 6 -20.66 -1.61 -7.86
C ALA A 6 -19.61 -1.40 -8.96
N LEU A 7 -18.57 -0.61 -8.71
CA LEU A 7 -17.46 -0.44 -9.66
C LEU A 7 -16.62 -1.72 -9.81
N PHE A 8 -16.48 -2.49 -8.74
CA PHE A 8 -15.77 -3.79 -8.74
C PHE A 8 -16.56 -4.88 -9.48
N PHE A 9 -17.90 -4.87 -9.39
CA PHE A 9 -18.78 -5.80 -10.12
C PHE A 9 -18.95 -5.44 -11.60
N VAL A 10 -18.91 -4.15 -11.96
CA VAL A 10 -19.01 -3.68 -13.35
C VAL A 10 -17.75 -4.03 -14.18
N LEU A 11 -16.58 -4.16 -13.55
CA LEU A 11 -15.36 -4.63 -14.22
C LEU A 11 -15.28 -6.15 -14.38
N LEU A 12 -15.99 -6.92 -13.55
CA LEU A 12 -16.02 -8.39 -13.58
C LEU A 12 -17.13 -8.97 -14.49
N LEU A 13 -18.13 -8.17 -14.87
CA LEU A 13 -19.25 -8.59 -15.73
C LEU A 13 -19.17 -8.09 -17.19
N ALA A 14 -18.11 -7.37 -17.57
CA ALA A 14 -17.89 -6.97 -18.97
C ALA A 14 -17.35 -8.11 -19.87
N GLY A 15 -17.64 -9.37 -19.51
CA GLY A 15 -17.23 -10.56 -20.26
C GLY A 15 -18.39 -11.38 -20.85
N MET A 16 -19.65 -11.03 -20.59
CA MET A 16 -20.79 -11.79 -21.13
C MET A 16 -22.00 -10.89 -21.38
N ALA A 17 -22.09 -10.31 -22.56
CA ALA A 17 -23.36 -9.97 -23.22
C ALA A 17 -23.09 -9.45 -24.64
N PHE A 18 -22.98 -10.34 -25.61
CA PHE A 18 -23.49 -10.03 -26.95
C PHE A 18 -24.53 -11.09 -27.29
N SER A 19 -25.79 -10.66 -27.20
CA SER A 19 -26.93 -11.36 -27.73
C SER A 19 -26.74 -11.60 -29.22
N SER A 20 -26.75 -12.87 -29.61
CA SER A 20 -26.82 -13.33 -30.98
C SER A 20 -28.08 -12.79 -31.65
N LEU A 21 -27.91 -11.80 -32.53
CA LEU A 21 -28.81 -11.64 -33.67
C LEU A 21 -28.45 -12.73 -34.70
N PRO A 22 -29.40 -13.25 -35.47
CA PRO A 22 -29.15 -14.36 -36.38
C PRO A 22 -28.11 -13.96 -37.43
N ALA A 23 -26.90 -14.49 -37.28
CA ALA A 23 -25.76 -14.25 -38.14
C ALA A 23 -26.03 -14.80 -39.55
N ARG A 24 -25.64 -14.04 -40.57
CA ARG A 24 -25.36 -14.55 -41.92
C ARG A 24 -23.85 -14.52 -42.10
N ASP A 25 -23.16 -15.47 -41.50
CA ASP A 25 -21.73 -15.64 -41.74
C ASP A 25 -21.54 -16.09 -43.19
N ILE A 26 -20.71 -15.36 -43.94
CA ILE A 26 -20.39 -15.68 -45.34
C ILE A 26 -19.03 -16.42 -45.33
N PRO A 27 -18.97 -17.69 -45.74
CA PRO A 27 -17.71 -18.42 -45.84
C PRO A 27 -16.75 -17.75 -46.83
N TYR A 28 -15.47 -17.78 -46.50
CA TYR A 28 -14.38 -17.10 -47.23
C TYR A 28 -14.37 -17.39 -48.76
N GLY A 29 -14.85 -18.56 -49.19
CA GLY A 29 -14.88 -18.96 -50.61
C GLY A 29 -16.12 -18.57 -51.42
N GLN A 30 -17.15 -17.97 -50.82
CA GLN A 30 -18.38 -17.56 -51.53
C GLN A 30 -18.41 -16.08 -51.94
N ALA A 31 -17.65 -15.23 -51.26
CA ALA A 31 -17.47 -13.84 -51.66
C ALA A 31 -16.30 -13.77 -52.64
N GLY A 32 -16.53 -13.33 -53.89
CA GLY A 32 -15.45 -13.17 -54.86
C GLY A 32 -14.48 -12.07 -54.41
N GLU A 33 -13.44 -12.44 -53.67
CA GLU A 33 -12.45 -11.49 -53.14
C GLU A 33 -11.79 -10.71 -54.29
N GLY A 34 -11.79 -9.37 -54.19
CA GLY A 34 -11.16 -8.49 -55.17
C GLY A 34 -12.00 -8.19 -56.41
N THR A 35 -13.27 -8.63 -56.47
CA THR A 35 -14.16 -8.39 -57.61
C THR A 35 -14.92 -7.06 -57.53
N LEU A 36 -15.04 -6.46 -56.34
CA LEU A 36 -15.67 -5.15 -56.15
C LEU A 36 -14.63 -4.02 -56.32
N ASP A 37 -14.81 -3.16 -57.33
CA ASP A 37 -13.99 -1.96 -57.51
C ASP A 37 -14.47 -0.86 -56.55
N ALA A 38 -13.84 -0.81 -55.37
CA ALA A 38 -14.12 0.22 -54.37
C ALA A 38 -12.82 0.78 -53.77
N VAL A 39 -12.80 2.11 -53.59
CA VAL A 39 -11.74 2.85 -52.89
C VAL A 39 -12.28 3.32 -51.55
N VAL A 40 -11.61 2.97 -50.45
CA VAL A 40 -12.06 3.23 -49.08
C VAL A 40 -11.10 4.20 -48.39
N GLU A 41 -11.63 5.29 -47.82
CA GLU A 41 -10.89 6.33 -47.09
C GLU A 41 -11.68 6.80 -45.85
N PRO A 42 -11.06 7.09 -44.70
CA PRO A 42 -9.62 7.04 -44.43
C PRO A 42 -9.14 5.63 -44.04
N ALA A 43 -7.86 5.36 -44.28
CA ALA A 43 -7.19 4.10 -43.89
C ALA A 43 -6.84 4.02 -42.39
N SER A 44 -7.06 5.10 -41.64
CA SER A 44 -6.76 5.18 -40.21
C SER A 44 -7.77 6.00 -39.43
N ALA A 45 -8.02 5.62 -38.18
CA ALA A 45 -8.84 6.38 -37.24
C ALA A 45 -8.13 6.54 -35.89
N GLN A 46 -8.38 7.66 -35.22
CA GLN A 46 -7.85 7.99 -33.90
C GLN A 46 -9.00 8.21 -32.92
N PRO A 47 -9.51 7.15 -32.27
CA PRO A 47 -10.62 7.29 -31.34
C PRO A 47 -10.20 8.03 -30.06
N GLU A 48 -11.06 8.89 -29.55
CA GLU A 48 -10.83 9.66 -28.32
C GLU A 48 -11.48 9.03 -27.07
N ALA A 49 -12.32 8.01 -27.25
CA ALA A 49 -13.07 7.34 -26.19
C ALA A 49 -12.99 5.82 -26.32
N ARG A 50 -13.13 5.09 -25.20
CA ARG A 50 -12.99 3.61 -25.13
C ARG A 50 -13.81 2.86 -26.18
N THR A 51 -14.97 3.40 -26.51
CA THR A 51 -15.85 2.94 -27.58
C THR A 51 -16.16 4.15 -28.47
N GLY A 52 -16.08 3.97 -29.78
CA GLY A 52 -16.33 5.05 -30.74
C GLY A 52 -16.75 4.52 -32.10
N ASN A 53 -17.06 5.43 -32.99
CA ASN A 53 -17.38 5.15 -34.38
C ASN A 53 -16.29 5.76 -35.26
N ALA A 54 -15.65 4.95 -36.08
CA ALA A 54 -14.76 5.42 -37.13
C ALA A 54 -15.60 5.68 -38.39
N ASP A 55 -15.73 6.94 -38.79
CA ASP A 55 -16.43 7.32 -40.02
C ASP A 55 -15.55 7.00 -41.23
N VAL A 56 -16.08 6.19 -42.15
CA VAL A 56 -15.40 5.73 -43.36
C VAL A 56 -16.24 6.06 -44.60
N LEU A 57 -15.57 6.50 -45.65
CA LEU A 57 -16.13 6.77 -46.97
C LEU A 57 -15.64 5.68 -47.93
N ALA A 58 -16.56 5.08 -48.68
CA ALA A 58 -16.22 4.18 -49.79
C ALA A 58 -16.77 4.75 -51.09
N LEU A 59 -15.90 4.94 -52.07
CA LEU A 59 -16.27 5.20 -53.46
C LEU A 59 -16.39 3.85 -54.16
N VAL A 60 -17.62 3.46 -54.51
CA VAL A 60 -17.91 2.17 -55.14
C VAL A 60 -18.22 2.39 -56.62
N ASN A 61 -17.42 1.78 -57.50
CA ASN A 61 -17.63 1.79 -58.94
C ASN A 61 -18.38 0.51 -59.36
N LEU A 62 -19.59 0.68 -59.86
CA LEU A 62 -20.40 -0.42 -60.38
C LEU A 62 -20.22 -0.55 -61.91
N PRO A 63 -20.13 -1.79 -62.45
CA PRO A 63 -20.17 -2.01 -63.89
C PRO A 63 -21.46 -1.47 -64.51
N SER A 64 -21.41 -0.95 -65.74
CA SER A 64 -22.56 -0.32 -66.41
C SER A 64 -23.79 -1.24 -66.62
N ASP A 65 -23.59 -2.57 -66.50
CA ASP A 65 -24.63 -3.60 -66.69
C ASP A 65 -25.08 -4.27 -65.38
N SER A 66 -24.60 -3.82 -64.20
CA SER A 66 -25.02 -4.40 -62.93
C SER A 66 -26.40 -3.90 -62.50
N GLY A 67 -27.32 -4.80 -62.13
CA GLY A 67 -28.55 -4.46 -61.41
C GLY A 67 -28.28 -3.84 -60.02
N PRO A 68 -29.31 -3.53 -59.22
CA PRO A 68 -29.11 -2.96 -57.89
C PRO A 68 -28.23 -3.86 -57.01
N VAL A 69 -27.20 -3.26 -56.40
CA VAL A 69 -26.24 -3.95 -55.54
C VAL A 69 -26.47 -3.54 -54.09
N THR A 70 -26.76 -4.51 -53.22
CA THR A 70 -26.87 -4.26 -51.77
C THR A 70 -25.50 -4.42 -51.11
N LEU A 71 -25.01 -3.37 -50.48
CA LEU A 71 -23.74 -3.31 -49.77
C LEU A 71 -23.91 -3.66 -48.30
N MET A 72 -23.03 -4.53 -47.81
CA MET A 72 -22.96 -4.99 -46.43
C MET A 72 -21.53 -4.77 -45.92
N LEU A 73 -21.40 -4.31 -44.69
CA LEU A 73 -20.12 -4.22 -43.99
C LEU A 73 -19.90 -5.50 -43.20
N ALA A 74 -18.72 -6.11 -43.33
CA ALA A 74 -18.36 -7.30 -42.58
C ALA A 74 -16.97 -7.19 -41.94
N GLU A 75 -16.79 -7.87 -40.81
CA GLU A 75 -15.51 -8.01 -40.10
C GLU A 75 -14.92 -9.41 -40.33
N ARG A 76 -13.59 -9.49 -40.41
CA ARG A 76 -12.87 -10.74 -40.62
C ARG A 76 -12.88 -11.59 -39.34
N THR A 77 -13.27 -12.87 -39.45
CA THR A 77 -13.20 -13.86 -38.37
C THR A 77 -12.41 -15.10 -38.82
N ASP A 78 -12.05 -15.99 -37.88
CA ASP A 78 -11.19 -17.18 -38.12
C ASP A 78 -11.76 -18.19 -39.16
N GLY A 79 -13.01 -18.02 -39.62
CA GLY A 79 -13.67 -18.90 -40.60
C GLY A 79 -14.42 -18.20 -41.74
N GLY A 80 -14.41 -16.87 -41.83
CA GLY A 80 -15.18 -16.13 -42.84
C GLY A 80 -15.43 -14.67 -42.51
N TRP A 81 -16.46 -14.09 -43.14
CA TRP A 81 -16.88 -12.71 -42.94
C TRP A 81 -18.13 -12.63 -42.07
N HIS A 82 -18.03 -11.93 -40.95
CA HIS A 82 -19.16 -11.66 -40.05
C HIS A 82 -19.81 -10.34 -40.44
N VAL A 83 -21.02 -10.39 -41.00
CA VAL A 83 -21.74 -9.19 -41.45
C VAL A 83 -22.17 -8.36 -40.25
N LEU A 84 -21.62 -7.16 -40.12
CA LEU A 84 -21.92 -6.21 -39.05
C LEU A 84 -23.23 -5.48 -39.33
N ASN A 85 -23.34 -4.82 -40.48
CA ASN A 85 -24.47 -3.94 -40.81
C ASN A 85 -24.70 -3.84 -42.32
N ASN A 86 -25.95 -3.54 -42.71
CA ASN A 86 -26.27 -3.16 -44.08
C ASN A 86 -25.94 -1.68 -44.31
N VAL A 87 -25.14 -1.41 -45.34
CA VAL A 87 -24.66 -0.06 -45.68
C VAL A 87 -25.65 0.66 -46.61
N GLY A 88 -26.33 -0.07 -47.51
CA GLY A 88 -27.36 0.46 -48.40
C GLY A 88 -27.40 -0.25 -49.76
N THR A 89 -28.34 0.12 -50.64
CA THR A 89 -28.44 -0.43 -52.00
C THR A 89 -28.07 0.64 -53.02
N LEU A 90 -27.15 0.31 -53.93
CA LEU A 90 -26.68 1.20 -55.00
C LEU A 90 -27.20 0.74 -56.36
N THR A 91 -27.69 1.68 -57.16
CA THR A 91 -28.11 1.46 -58.56
C THR A 91 -27.13 2.05 -59.57
N GLN A 92 -26.20 2.89 -59.10
CA GLN A 92 -25.14 3.53 -59.89
C GLN A 92 -23.92 3.78 -59.00
N SER A 93 -22.75 3.96 -59.61
CA SER A 93 -21.51 4.30 -58.90
C SER A 93 -21.72 5.55 -58.04
N SER A 94 -21.43 5.45 -56.75
CA SER A 94 -21.63 6.55 -55.80
C SER A 94 -20.72 6.40 -54.57
N THR A 95 -20.55 7.51 -53.85
CA THR A 95 -19.83 7.53 -52.58
C THR A 95 -20.79 7.20 -51.45
N VAL A 96 -20.43 6.24 -50.62
CA VAL A 96 -21.22 5.82 -49.46
C VAL A 96 -20.45 6.11 -48.18
N LYS A 97 -21.11 6.76 -47.23
CA LYS A 97 -20.60 6.99 -45.88
C LYS A 97 -21.17 5.94 -44.94
N PHE A 98 -20.32 5.27 -44.18
CA PHE A 98 -20.71 4.36 -43.12
C PHE A 98 -19.77 4.50 -41.92
N SER A 99 -20.23 4.06 -40.75
CA SER A 99 -19.44 4.13 -39.52
C SER A 99 -19.14 2.73 -39.01
N VAL A 100 -17.88 2.49 -38.66
CA VAL A 100 -17.42 1.24 -38.06
C VAL A 100 -17.34 1.42 -36.55
N ALA A 101 -18.08 0.60 -35.80
CA ALA A 101 -17.98 0.60 -34.34
C ALA A 101 -16.63 0.00 -33.92
N VAL A 102 -15.83 0.77 -33.19
CA VAL A 102 -14.51 0.37 -32.70
C VAL A 102 -14.47 0.41 -31.19
N ALA A 103 -13.78 -0.56 -30.60
CA ALA A 103 -13.62 -0.70 -29.16
C ALA A 103 -12.16 -0.99 -28.81
N TYR A 104 -11.67 -0.32 -27.77
CA TYR A 104 -10.30 -0.47 -27.30
C TYR A 104 -10.07 -1.85 -26.69
N ASP A 105 -9.09 -2.58 -27.22
CA ASP A 105 -8.74 -3.95 -26.84
C ASP A 105 -7.45 -4.03 -25.99
N GLY A 106 -6.83 -2.88 -25.68
CA GLY A 106 -5.60 -2.81 -24.89
C GLY A 106 -4.32 -2.60 -25.69
N LYS A 107 -4.40 -2.42 -27.02
CA LYS A 107 -3.24 -2.11 -27.86
C LYS A 107 -3.26 -0.66 -28.34
N THR A 108 -2.13 0.04 -28.20
CA THR A 108 -1.99 1.44 -28.66
C THR A 108 -2.15 1.58 -30.17
N SER A 109 -1.66 0.60 -30.94
CA SER A 109 -1.89 0.51 -32.37
C SER A 109 -2.41 -0.87 -32.70
N ASP A 110 -3.52 -0.90 -33.44
CA ASP A 110 -4.16 -2.13 -33.93
C ASP A 110 -4.56 -1.94 -35.40
N VAL A 111 -4.49 -3.00 -36.20
CA VAL A 111 -4.94 -2.96 -37.60
C VAL A 111 -6.00 -4.02 -37.76
N ARG A 112 -7.23 -3.58 -38.02
CA ARG A 112 -8.37 -4.47 -38.23
C ARG A 112 -8.74 -4.56 -39.69
N HIS A 113 -9.17 -5.74 -40.11
CA HIS A 113 -9.51 -6.03 -41.49
C HIS A 113 -11.02 -6.13 -41.65
N TYR A 114 -11.58 -5.24 -42.48
CA TYR A 114 -13.00 -5.18 -42.81
C TYR A 114 -13.20 -5.48 -44.29
N ALA A 115 -14.39 -5.94 -44.67
CA ALA A 115 -14.79 -6.07 -46.06
C ALA A 115 -16.11 -5.37 -46.33
N LEU A 116 -16.18 -4.74 -47.51
CA LEU A 116 -17.42 -4.30 -48.11
C LEU A 116 -17.89 -5.39 -49.07
N ILE A 117 -19.02 -6.01 -48.77
CA ILE A 117 -19.60 -7.11 -49.56
C ILE A 117 -20.83 -6.58 -50.30
N GLY A 118 -20.76 -6.56 -51.63
CA GLY A 118 -21.86 -6.28 -52.52
C GLY A 118 -22.58 -7.57 -52.93
N ARG A 119 -23.91 -7.55 -52.90
CA ARG A 119 -24.76 -8.64 -53.41
C ARG A 119 -25.66 -8.12 -54.52
N THR A 120 -25.54 -8.71 -55.71
CA THR A 120 -26.41 -8.45 -56.88
C THR A 120 -27.70 -9.28 -56.80
N ASP A 121 -28.72 -8.89 -57.57
CA ASP A 121 -30.05 -9.55 -57.61
C ASP A 121 -30.01 -11.03 -58.02
N ASP A 122 -29.02 -11.42 -58.83
CA ASP A 122 -28.75 -12.81 -59.24
C ASP A 122 -28.10 -13.66 -58.14
N GLY A 123 -27.77 -13.04 -56.99
CA GLY A 123 -27.14 -13.71 -55.85
C GLY A 123 -25.62 -13.76 -55.88
N THR A 124 -24.97 -13.17 -56.89
CA THR A 124 -23.51 -13.09 -56.97
C THR A 124 -22.97 -12.17 -55.86
N LEU A 125 -21.87 -12.58 -55.20
CA LEU A 125 -21.23 -11.83 -54.13
C LEU A 125 -19.90 -11.26 -54.59
N MET A 126 -19.73 -9.96 -54.41
CA MET A 126 -18.51 -9.21 -54.70
C MET A 126 -17.95 -8.64 -53.40
N ALA A 127 -16.64 -8.73 -53.15
CA ALA A 127 -16.05 -8.22 -51.92
C ALA A 127 -14.79 -7.39 -52.16
N LYS A 128 -14.64 -6.32 -51.37
CA LYS A 128 -13.42 -5.53 -51.25
C LYS A 128 -12.97 -5.49 -49.79
N GLU A 129 -11.82 -6.09 -49.50
CA GLU A 129 -11.16 -5.97 -48.18
C GLU A 129 -10.43 -4.62 -48.08
N PHE A 130 -10.49 -4.02 -46.89
CA PHE A 130 -9.72 -2.83 -46.54
C PHE A 130 -9.21 -2.92 -45.08
N PRO A 131 -7.94 -2.58 -44.82
CA PRO A 131 -7.44 -2.44 -43.47
C PRO A 131 -7.84 -1.09 -42.87
N LEU A 132 -8.19 -1.08 -41.59
CA LEU A 132 -8.39 0.11 -40.79
C LEU A 132 -7.36 0.14 -39.65
N ALA A 133 -6.40 1.06 -39.75
CA ALA A 133 -5.41 1.28 -38.70
C ALA A 133 -6.01 2.14 -37.57
N LEU A 134 -6.09 1.59 -36.37
CA LEU A 134 -6.54 2.28 -35.17
C LEU A 134 -5.34 2.73 -34.35
N ASP A 135 -5.26 4.03 -34.08
CA ASP A 135 -4.27 4.62 -33.19
C ASP A 135 -4.99 5.19 -31.96
N TRP A 136 -4.80 4.51 -30.83
CA TRP A 136 -5.43 4.81 -29.55
C TRP A 136 -4.57 5.75 -28.68
N SER A 137 -3.47 6.28 -29.20
CA SER A 137 -2.56 7.14 -28.44
C SER A 137 -3.27 8.35 -27.81
N ILE A 138 -4.21 8.97 -28.52
CA ILE A 138 -4.99 10.12 -28.01
C ILE A 138 -5.87 9.70 -26.81
N TYR A 139 -6.60 8.59 -26.94
CA TYR A 139 -7.40 8.04 -25.85
C TYR A 139 -6.54 7.66 -24.65
N GLU A 140 -5.42 6.97 -24.86
CA GLU A 140 -4.49 6.57 -23.79
C GLU A 140 -3.88 7.79 -23.08
N VAL A 141 -3.48 8.83 -23.82
CA VAL A 141 -2.94 10.08 -23.25
C VAL A 141 -4.01 10.82 -22.45
N SER A 142 -5.24 10.90 -22.96
CA SER A 142 -6.35 11.56 -22.27
C SER A 142 -6.74 10.82 -20.99
N MET A 143 -6.82 9.48 -21.05
CA MET A 143 -7.06 8.63 -19.89
C MET A 143 -5.93 8.75 -18.85
N ARG A 144 -4.66 8.76 -19.30
CA ARG A 144 -3.48 9.03 -18.47
C ARG A 144 -3.59 10.33 -17.73
N LYS A 145 -3.93 11.41 -18.43
CA LYS A 145 -4.10 12.73 -17.82
C LYS A 145 -5.23 12.74 -16.79
N ALA A 146 -6.39 12.14 -17.10
CA ALA A 146 -7.52 12.08 -16.17
C ALA A 146 -7.21 11.31 -14.89
N ILE A 147 -6.55 10.15 -15.01
CA ILE A 147 -6.19 9.30 -13.88
C ILE A 147 -5.04 9.92 -13.06
N THR A 148 -4.01 10.46 -13.70
CA THR A 148 -2.93 11.19 -13.00
C THR A 148 -3.52 12.36 -12.20
N ASN A 149 -4.44 13.14 -12.78
CA ASN A 149 -5.10 14.23 -12.04
C ASN A 149 -5.90 13.71 -10.84
N ALA A 150 -6.55 12.54 -10.96
CA ALA A 150 -7.27 11.92 -9.85
C ALA A 150 -6.31 11.46 -8.73
N ASN A 151 -5.15 10.89 -9.06
CA ASN A 151 -4.17 10.41 -8.07
C ASN A 151 -3.43 11.54 -7.37
N VAL A 152 -3.07 12.60 -8.10
CA VAL A 152 -2.50 13.84 -7.55
C VAL A 152 -3.46 14.49 -6.54
N LEU A 153 -4.77 14.21 -6.60
CA LEU A 153 -5.73 14.65 -5.59
C LEU A 153 -5.91 13.61 -4.47
N LEU A 154 -6.01 12.32 -4.81
CA LEU A 154 -6.31 11.26 -3.86
C LEU A 154 -5.23 11.11 -2.78
N VAL A 155 -3.95 11.04 -3.17
CA VAL A 155 -2.84 10.85 -2.22
C VAL A 155 -2.77 12.02 -1.22
N PRO A 156 -2.74 13.30 -1.65
CA PRO A 156 -2.78 14.41 -0.71
C PRO A 156 -4.05 14.48 0.13
N LEU A 157 -5.22 14.11 -0.40
CA LEU A 157 -6.46 14.08 0.38
C LEU A 157 -6.43 13.00 1.48
N LEU A 158 -5.93 11.81 1.17
CA LEU A 158 -5.76 10.75 2.17
C LEU A 158 -4.69 11.13 3.19
N SER A 159 -3.58 11.74 2.77
CA SER A 159 -2.55 12.26 3.67
C SER A 159 -3.10 13.37 4.57
N MET A 160 -3.87 14.31 4.02
CA MET A 160 -4.53 15.36 4.79
C MET A 160 -5.55 14.77 5.77
N GLY A 161 -6.34 13.79 5.34
CA GLY A 161 -7.25 13.05 6.22
C GLY A 161 -6.52 12.34 7.37
N LEU A 162 -5.38 11.72 7.08
CA LEU A 162 -4.53 11.09 8.09
C LEU A 162 -3.93 12.11 9.06
N ILE A 163 -3.43 13.24 8.56
CA ILE A 163 -2.90 14.34 9.38
C ILE A 163 -4.01 14.92 10.27
N VAL A 164 -5.19 15.19 9.71
CA VAL A 164 -6.36 15.68 10.47
C VAL A 164 -6.77 14.66 11.52
N LEU A 165 -6.79 13.36 11.20
CA LEU A 165 -7.07 12.31 12.17
C LEU A 165 -6.06 12.34 13.32
N VAL A 166 -4.76 12.41 13.00
CA VAL A 166 -3.68 12.51 13.99
C VAL A 166 -3.84 13.76 14.87
N ILE A 167 -4.13 14.93 14.28
CA ILE A 167 -4.35 16.19 15.01
C ILE A 167 -5.60 16.09 15.89
N ALA A 168 -6.72 15.59 15.37
CA ALA A 168 -7.97 15.43 16.11
C ALA A 168 -7.78 14.51 17.33
N LEU A 169 -6.98 13.45 17.17
CA LEU A 169 -6.63 12.55 18.26
C LEU A 169 -5.70 13.19 19.28
N PHE A 170 -4.75 14.01 18.82
CA PHE A 170 -3.88 14.79 19.69
C PHE A 170 -4.70 15.80 20.52
N GLU A 171 -5.64 16.50 19.91
CA GLU A 171 -6.56 17.41 20.59
C GLU A 171 -7.50 16.68 21.55
N LEU A 172 -8.07 15.54 21.13
CA LEU A 172 -8.86 14.70 22.03
C LEU A 172 -8.02 14.27 23.25
N ALA A 173 -6.79 13.81 23.06
CA ALA A 173 -5.89 13.47 24.15
C ALA A 173 -5.64 14.68 25.07
N PHE A 174 -5.40 15.87 24.51
CA PHE A 174 -5.08 17.07 25.29
C PHE A 174 -6.28 17.65 26.05
N VAL A 175 -7.46 17.70 25.42
CA VAL A 175 -8.71 18.15 26.04
C VAL A 175 -9.10 17.22 27.20
N HIS A 176 -8.86 15.92 27.08
CA HIS A 176 -9.12 14.97 28.15
C HIS A 176 -8.16 15.13 29.34
N ARG A 177 -6.91 15.56 29.11
CA ARG A 177 -5.96 15.94 30.19
C ARG A 177 -6.50 17.08 31.05
N ARG A 178 -7.12 18.11 30.45
CA ARG A 178 -7.69 19.25 31.19
C ARG A 178 -8.90 18.89 32.05
N ARG A 179 -9.70 17.90 31.64
CA ARG A 179 -10.88 17.45 32.40
C ARG A 179 -10.52 16.53 33.58
N GLY A 180 -9.42 15.78 33.48
CA GLY A 180 -8.95 14.91 34.57
C GLY A 180 -8.34 15.66 35.76
N THR A 181 -7.90 16.91 35.57
CA THR A 181 -7.29 17.75 36.62
C THR A 181 -8.25 18.76 37.25
N GLY A 182 -9.56 18.68 36.96
CA GLY A 182 -10.50 19.78 37.20
C GLY A 182 -11.81 19.38 37.86
N THR A 183 -11.81 18.60 38.94
CA THR A 183 -12.96 18.49 39.87
C THR A 183 -12.50 18.15 41.29
N THR A 184 -11.92 19.12 42.00
CA THR A 184 -12.08 19.24 43.46
C THR A 184 -12.82 20.55 43.69
N GLY A 185 -14.07 20.46 44.13
CA GLY A 185 -14.98 21.60 44.22
C GLY A 185 -14.54 22.67 45.24
N PRO A 186 -14.99 23.93 45.08
CA PRO A 186 -14.70 24.98 46.04
C PRO A 186 -15.73 24.97 47.17
N GLY A 187 -15.27 24.82 48.41
CA GLY A 187 -16.06 25.21 49.59
C GLY A 187 -16.00 24.22 50.75
N GLN A 188 -15.04 24.40 51.65
CA GLN A 188 -15.28 24.75 53.06
C GLN A 188 -13.95 24.76 53.81
N GLY A 189 -13.47 25.96 54.12
CA GLY A 189 -12.48 26.16 55.16
C GLY A 189 -13.19 26.26 56.51
N VAL A 190 -12.88 25.35 57.43
CA VAL A 190 -12.92 25.52 58.89
C VAL A 190 -11.88 24.51 59.42
N GLY A 191 -10.70 24.93 59.86
CA GLY A 191 -10.47 25.24 61.26
C GLY A 191 -9.15 24.60 61.67
N ALA A 192 -8.16 25.43 61.97
CA ALA A 192 -6.91 25.01 62.60
C ALA A 192 -7.21 24.47 64.01
N ALA A 193 -6.75 23.25 64.30
CA ALA A 193 -6.56 22.78 65.66
C ALA A 193 -5.34 21.86 65.69
N SER A 194 -4.30 22.39 66.34
CA SER A 194 -3.09 21.71 66.80
C SER A 194 -3.43 20.51 67.68
N VAL A 195 -2.92 19.32 67.31
CA VAL A 195 -2.66 18.23 68.26
C VAL A 195 -1.35 17.55 67.84
N GLU A 196 -0.33 17.73 68.67
CA GLU A 196 0.91 16.93 68.65
C GLU A 196 0.62 15.50 69.12
N GLY A 197 1.26 14.54 68.47
CA GLY A 197 1.67 13.26 69.06
C GLY A 197 0.75 12.06 68.84
N ALA A 198 1.14 11.18 67.92
CA ALA A 198 1.29 9.73 68.13
C ALA A 198 1.63 9.05 66.78
N GLY A 199 2.51 8.05 66.83
CA GLY A 199 3.16 7.46 65.67
C GLY A 199 2.25 6.82 64.63
N GLY A 200 2.74 6.88 63.40
CA GLY A 200 2.27 6.16 62.23
C GLY A 200 3.26 6.46 61.11
N GLU A 201 4.07 5.48 60.74
CA GLU A 201 4.92 5.55 59.55
C GLU A 201 3.99 5.67 58.33
N GLU A 202 3.71 6.90 57.90
CA GLU A 202 2.98 7.17 56.66
C GLU A 202 3.95 7.08 55.47
N GLU A 203 3.82 5.95 54.80
CA GLU A 203 4.17 5.69 53.41
C GLU A 203 3.49 6.71 52.48
N ASN A 204 4.23 7.72 52.03
CA ASN A 204 4.03 8.57 50.83
C ASN A 204 5.18 9.61 50.85
N SER A 205 5.93 9.95 49.82
CA SER A 205 5.71 9.94 48.39
C SER A 205 7.03 10.40 47.72
N GLU A 206 7.20 10.00 46.46
CA GLU A 206 7.75 10.81 45.37
C GLU A 206 9.02 11.64 45.60
N GLY A 207 10.11 11.22 44.95
CA GLY A 207 11.24 12.11 44.70
C GLY A 207 12.61 11.46 44.73
N VAL A 208 12.79 10.29 44.11
CA VAL A 208 14.14 9.81 43.82
C VAL A 208 14.31 9.66 42.33
N VAL A 209 14.98 10.65 41.75
CA VAL A 209 15.68 10.57 40.47
C VAL A 209 16.70 9.43 40.61
N THR A 210 16.24 8.21 40.44
CA THR A 210 17.11 7.03 40.39
C THR A 210 17.81 7.08 39.03
N SER A 211 19.14 7.10 39.09
CA SER A 211 20.05 7.49 38.01
C SER A 211 19.68 6.94 36.63
N VAL A 212 19.98 7.71 35.58
CA VAL A 212 19.81 7.32 34.17
C VAL A 212 20.54 6.00 33.84
N PHE A 213 21.60 5.68 34.59
CA PHE A 213 22.57 4.65 34.22
C PHE A 213 22.49 3.37 35.05
N PHE A 214 22.01 3.41 36.30
CA PHE A 214 22.01 2.23 37.19
C PHE A 214 20.80 2.23 38.16
N PRO A 215 19.76 1.41 37.92
CA PRO A 215 18.69 1.17 38.88
C PRO A 215 19.13 0.19 39.98
N VAL A 216 18.75 0.47 41.23
CA VAL A 216 19.06 -0.38 42.41
C VAL A 216 18.26 -1.68 42.34
N ALA A 217 18.97 -2.81 42.45
CA ALA A 217 18.42 -4.15 42.40
C ALA A 217 17.63 -4.50 43.68
N ARG A 218 16.29 -4.47 43.60
CA ARG A 218 15.43 -5.42 44.33
C ARG A 218 15.39 -6.73 43.53
N GLN A 219 15.01 -7.86 44.12
CA GLN A 219 14.93 -9.17 43.47
C GLN A 219 14.10 -9.11 42.17
N THR A 220 14.75 -8.83 41.05
CA THR A 220 14.11 -8.69 39.73
C THR A 220 13.93 -10.07 39.13
N PRO A 221 12.73 -10.44 38.65
CA PRO A 221 12.53 -11.65 37.87
C PRO A 221 13.51 -11.71 36.68
N ALA A 222 13.93 -12.92 36.27
CA ALA A 222 14.88 -13.09 35.17
C ALA A 222 14.42 -12.40 33.87
N SER A 223 13.11 -12.36 33.61
CA SER A 223 12.51 -11.65 32.47
C SER A 223 12.72 -10.13 32.52
N GLU A 224 12.76 -9.56 33.73
CA GLU A 224 12.99 -8.13 33.92
C GLU A 224 14.46 -7.79 33.75
N LEU A 225 15.38 -8.65 34.20
CA LEU A 225 16.81 -8.50 33.95
C LEU A 225 17.12 -8.52 32.45
N ILE A 226 16.49 -9.42 31.68
CA ILE A 226 16.64 -9.49 30.22
C ILE A 226 16.10 -8.21 29.56
N ALA A 227 14.97 -7.68 30.03
CA ALA A 227 14.42 -6.43 29.53
C ALA A 227 15.31 -5.23 29.83
N ASP A 228 15.95 -5.20 31.00
CA ASP A 228 16.90 -4.16 31.39
C ASP A 228 18.14 -4.12 30.49
N ILE A 229 18.51 -5.23 29.84
CA ILE A 229 19.58 -5.25 28.81
C ILE A 229 19.21 -4.36 27.63
N MET A 230 17.98 -4.47 27.14
CA MET A 230 17.49 -3.67 26.00
C MET A 230 17.44 -2.17 26.34
N LEU A 231 17.27 -1.84 27.62
CA LEU A 231 17.28 -0.46 28.12
C LEU A 231 18.69 0.04 28.48
N ASN A 232 19.69 -0.82 28.44
CA ASN A 232 21.06 -0.49 28.83
C ASN A 232 21.71 0.42 27.77
N PRO A 233 22.28 1.57 28.16
CA PRO A 233 22.94 2.47 27.22
C PRO A 233 24.05 1.81 26.39
N ALA A 234 24.79 0.85 26.94
CA ALA A 234 25.82 0.12 26.22
C ALA A 234 25.23 -0.76 25.11
N PHE A 235 24.06 -1.37 25.36
CA PHE A 235 23.37 -2.17 24.36
C PHE A 235 22.80 -1.27 23.25
N ILE A 236 22.19 -0.13 23.61
CA ILE A 236 21.72 0.87 22.65
C ILE A 236 22.87 1.38 21.77
N VAL A 237 24.05 1.62 22.34
CA VAL A 237 25.24 2.02 21.56
C VAL A 237 25.67 0.92 20.59
N PHE A 238 25.61 -0.36 21.00
CA PHE A 238 25.88 -1.49 20.12
C PHE A 238 24.87 -1.57 18.96
N GLU A 239 23.58 -1.40 19.22
CA GLU A 239 22.54 -1.37 18.19
C GLU A 239 22.76 -0.22 17.20
N LEU A 240 23.04 0.99 17.71
CA LEU A 240 23.38 2.15 16.89
C LEU A 240 24.64 1.93 16.06
N ALA A 241 25.65 1.23 16.59
CA ALA A 241 26.85 0.87 15.84
C ALA A 241 26.53 -0.10 14.68
N CYS A 242 25.64 -1.06 14.90
CA CYS A 242 25.17 -1.97 13.84
C CYS A 242 24.41 -1.21 12.74
N ILE A 243 23.50 -0.29 13.13
CA ILE A 243 22.78 0.58 12.19
C ILE A 243 23.77 1.48 11.43
N GLY A 244 24.76 2.05 12.13
CA GLY A 244 25.80 2.88 11.52
C GLY A 244 26.66 2.11 10.52
N LEU A 245 27.04 0.87 10.83
CA LEU A 245 27.74 -0.01 9.89
C LEU A 245 26.90 -0.30 8.65
N PHE A 246 25.60 -0.58 8.83
CA PHE A 246 24.68 -0.78 7.71
C PHE A 246 24.53 0.47 6.84
N ALA A 247 24.43 1.66 7.47
CA ALA A 247 24.41 2.93 6.76
C ALA A 247 25.71 3.18 5.99
N MET A 248 26.87 2.84 6.56
CA MET A 248 28.15 2.91 5.84
C MET A 248 28.19 1.97 4.62
N LEU A 249 27.65 0.76 4.74
CA LEU A 249 27.49 -0.16 3.60
C LEU A 249 26.59 0.46 2.52
N MET A 250 25.47 1.08 2.89
CA MET A 250 24.59 1.78 1.95
C MET A 250 25.30 2.96 1.25
N LEU A 251 26.09 3.74 1.98
CA LEU A 251 26.86 4.85 1.42
C LEU A 251 27.89 4.36 0.40
N THR A 252 28.68 3.35 0.78
CA THR A 252 29.70 2.77 -0.11
C THR A 252 29.07 2.15 -1.36
N TYR A 253 27.94 1.44 -1.21
CA TYR A 253 27.16 0.92 -2.33
C TYR A 253 26.62 2.04 -3.23
N GLY A 254 26.06 3.10 -2.64
CA GLY A 254 25.54 4.25 -3.38
C GLY A 254 26.63 4.99 -4.18
N ILE A 255 27.81 5.19 -3.57
CA ILE A 255 28.98 5.77 -4.25
C ILE A 255 29.45 4.88 -5.40
N ALA A 256 29.54 3.56 -5.18
CA ALA A 256 29.97 2.62 -6.20
C ALA A 256 29.01 2.58 -7.39
N LEU A 257 27.70 2.71 -7.14
CA LEU A 257 26.66 2.64 -8.17
C LEU A 257 26.46 3.96 -8.94
N LEU A 258 26.59 5.11 -8.28
CA LEU A 258 26.14 6.41 -8.79
C LEU A 258 27.26 7.45 -8.90
N GLY A 259 28.47 7.10 -8.47
CA GLY A 259 29.58 8.04 -8.31
C GLY A 259 29.56 8.75 -6.95
N GLU A 260 30.71 9.30 -6.57
CA GLU A 260 30.94 9.92 -5.26
C GLU A 260 29.95 11.05 -4.95
N GLU A 261 29.85 12.05 -5.84
CA GLU A 261 29.01 13.22 -5.62
C GLU A 261 27.52 12.85 -5.48
N THR A 262 26.98 12.11 -6.45
CA THR A 262 25.55 11.73 -6.47
C THR A 262 25.22 10.75 -5.37
N GLY A 263 26.04 9.72 -5.16
CA GLY A 263 25.85 8.71 -4.14
C GLY A 263 25.84 9.29 -2.73
N THR A 264 26.81 10.16 -2.41
CA THR A 264 26.86 10.84 -1.10
C THR A 264 25.68 11.78 -0.90
N ARG A 265 25.30 12.58 -1.90
CA ARG A 265 24.13 13.49 -1.80
C ARG A 265 22.84 12.72 -1.54
N LEU A 266 22.57 11.69 -2.32
CA LEU A 266 21.37 10.87 -2.18
C LEU A 266 21.32 10.18 -0.82
N PHE A 267 22.46 9.66 -0.33
CA PHE A 267 22.54 9.06 1.00
C PHE A 267 22.05 10.01 2.10
N PHE A 268 22.55 11.25 2.13
CA PHE A 268 22.13 12.21 3.15
C PHE A 268 20.70 12.71 2.98
N ILE A 269 20.27 13.02 1.75
CA ILE A 269 18.90 13.50 1.47
C ILE A 269 17.87 12.44 1.86
N THR A 270 18.08 11.19 1.42
CA THR A 270 17.16 10.09 1.71
C THR A 270 17.23 9.66 3.17
N GLY A 271 18.39 9.73 3.82
CA GLY A 271 18.53 9.45 5.24
C GLY A 271 17.76 10.43 6.12
N ILE A 272 17.93 11.73 5.86
CA ILE A 272 17.19 12.79 6.57
C ILE A 272 15.69 12.67 6.27
N GLY A 273 15.31 12.48 5.01
CA GLY A 273 13.91 12.32 4.59
C GLY A 273 13.21 11.14 5.27
N SER A 274 13.87 9.98 5.33
CA SER A 274 13.35 8.76 5.96
C SER A 274 13.26 8.85 7.48
N LEU A 275 14.02 9.74 8.13
CA LEU A 275 14.03 9.87 9.59
C LEU A 275 12.90 10.76 10.12
N PHE A 276 12.51 11.79 9.38
CA PHE A 276 11.60 12.83 9.87
C PHE A 276 10.24 12.29 10.31
N VAL A 277 9.55 11.51 9.46
CA VAL A 277 8.21 11.00 9.77
C VAL A 277 8.23 9.96 10.91
N PRO A 278 9.14 8.96 10.93
CA PRO A 278 9.26 8.05 12.06
C PRO A 278 9.51 8.75 13.40
N LEU A 279 10.31 9.82 13.45
CA LEU A 279 10.49 10.63 14.67
C LEU A 279 9.20 11.36 15.07
N MET A 280 8.49 11.95 14.11
CA MET A 280 7.20 12.58 14.35
C MET A 280 6.18 11.57 14.93
N TYR A 281 6.05 10.39 14.32
CA TYR A 281 5.16 9.33 14.81
C TYR A 281 5.58 8.80 16.19
N THR A 282 6.87 8.67 16.45
CA THR A 282 7.39 8.30 17.78
C THR A 282 7.02 9.33 18.83
N ALA A 283 7.19 10.62 18.52
CA ALA A 283 6.82 11.71 19.42
C ALA A 283 5.30 11.72 19.69
N LEU A 284 4.47 11.55 18.65
CA LEU A 284 3.02 11.49 18.77
C LEU A 284 2.56 10.29 19.61
N ALA A 285 3.14 9.10 19.41
CA ALA A 285 2.85 7.91 20.18
C ALA A 285 3.27 8.05 21.66
N TRP A 286 4.39 8.72 21.93
CA TRP A 286 4.79 9.01 23.31
C TRP A 286 3.87 10.05 23.97
N LEU A 287 3.46 11.09 23.23
CA LEU A 287 2.57 12.13 23.74
C LEU A 287 1.13 11.62 23.98
N SER A 288 0.71 10.57 23.27
CA SER A 288 -0.62 9.97 23.41
C SER A 288 -0.79 9.11 24.67
N ASP A 289 0.29 8.74 25.35
CA ASP A 289 0.23 8.14 26.69
C ASP A 289 -0.15 9.20 27.72
N ILE A 290 -1.45 9.35 28.01
CA ILE A 290 -1.95 10.41 28.90
C ILE A 290 -1.88 9.98 30.36
N TYR A 291 -2.09 8.68 30.63
CA TYR A 291 -2.28 8.17 32.00
C TYR A 291 -0.97 7.75 32.67
N GLU A 292 -0.02 7.16 31.94
CA GLU A 292 1.22 6.62 32.53
C GLU A 292 2.47 6.88 31.68
N ARG A 293 2.70 8.15 31.31
CA ARG A 293 3.84 8.56 30.48
C ARG A 293 5.14 7.82 30.80
N LYS A 294 5.57 6.99 29.86
CA LYS A 294 6.81 6.21 30.04
C LYS A 294 8.05 7.10 29.90
N PRO A 295 9.14 6.78 30.63
CA PRO A 295 10.41 7.48 30.53
C PRO A 295 10.98 7.34 29.12
N LEU A 296 11.64 8.40 28.63
CA LEU A 296 12.18 8.45 27.26
C LEU A 296 13.13 7.29 26.93
N ARG A 297 13.82 6.70 27.92
CA ARG A 297 14.69 5.54 27.67
C ARG A 297 13.96 4.34 27.05
N PHE A 298 12.69 4.11 27.38
CA PHE A 298 11.87 3.05 26.76
C PHE A 298 11.57 3.39 25.31
N ILE A 299 11.25 4.66 25.05
CA ILE A 299 10.91 5.17 23.73
C ILE A 299 12.11 5.10 22.79
N ILE A 300 13.28 5.53 23.28
CA ILE A 300 14.54 5.47 22.55
C ILE A 300 14.92 4.00 22.29
N ALA A 301 14.87 3.14 23.30
CA ALA A 301 15.18 1.71 23.14
C ALA A 301 14.26 1.03 22.12
N CYS A 302 12.95 1.29 22.16
CA CYS A 302 12.01 0.78 21.16
C CYS A 302 12.36 1.25 19.74
N PHE A 303 12.63 2.55 19.56
CA PHE A 303 12.94 3.10 18.24
C PHE A 303 14.25 2.54 17.68
N VAL A 304 15.29 2.48 18.52
CA VAL A 304 16.61 1.95 18.15
C VAL A 304 16.53 0.45 17.86
N TRP A 305 15.80 -0.32 18.68
CA TRP A 305 15.53 -1.74 18.39
C TRP A 305 14.84 -1.91 17.06
N GLY A 306 13.87 -1.06 16.71
CA GLY A 306 13.23 -1.06 15.39
C GLY A 306 14.25 -0.95 14.26
N GLY A 307 15.14 0.05 14.35
CA GLY A 307 16.21 0.22 13.36
C GLY A 307 17.18 -0.97 13.32
N PHE A 308 17.52 -1.54 14.47
CA PHE A 308 18.36 -2.73 14.56
C PHE A 308 17.68 -3.98 13.97
N ALA A 309 16.38 -4.15 14.22
CA ALA A 309 15.57 -5.20 13.63
C ALA A 309 15.54 -5.12 12.10
N ALA A 310 15.59 -3.92 11.51
CA ALA A 310 15.73 -3.76 10.06
C ALA A 310 17.06 -4.29 9.53
N VAL A 311 18.16 -4.05 10.26
CA VAL A 311 19.49 -4.61 9.93
C VAL A 311 19.47 -6.14 10.01
N LEU A 312 18.88 -6.69 11.07
CA LEU A 312 18.73 -8.15 11.23
C LEU A 312 17.87 -8.76 10.12
N ALA A 313 16.73 -8.15 9.82
CA ALA A 313 15.85 -8.62 8.77
C ALA A 313 16.52 -8.57 7.39
N PHE A 314 17.25 -7.49 7.09
CA PHE A 314 18.05 -7.40 5.86
C PHE A 314 19.06 -8.56 5.77
N LEU A 315 19.79 -8.86 6.85
CA LEU A 315 20.75 -9.97 6.89
C LEU A 315 20.08 -11.33 6.66
N PHE A 316 18.99 -11.62 7.37
CA PHE A 316 18.29 -12.90 7.24
C PHE A 316 17.62 -13.06 5.87
N ASN A 317 16.97 -12.02 5.36
CA ASN A 317 16.39 -12.02 4.01
C ASN A 317 17.47 -12.23 2.94
N SER A 318 18.63 -11.57 3.07
CA SER A 318 19.75 -11.71 2.15
C SER A 318 20.38 -13.11 2.19
N LEU A 319 20.56 -13.67 3.38
CA LEU A 319 21.07 -15.04 3.55
C LEU A 319 20.11 -16.05 2.93
N LEU A 320 18.81 -15.91 3.18
CA LEU A 320 17.81 -16.79 2.59
C LEU A 320 17.78 -16.67 1.07
N ALA A 321 17.86 -15.45 0.52
CA ALA A 321 17.94 -15.23 -0.91
C ALA A 321 19.18 -15.91 -1.53
N LEU A 322 20.34 -15.85 -0.85
CA LEU A 322 21.56 -16.54 -1.29
C LEU A 322 21.40 -18.06 -1.29
N VAL A 323 20.81 -18.62 -0.23
CA VAL A 323 20.52 -20.06 -0.12
C VAL A 323 19.58 -20.49 -1.25
N LEU A 324 18.46 -19.77 -1.44
CA LEU A 324 17.51 -20.06 -2.51
C LEU A 324 18.16 -19.97 -3.89
N LYS A 325 19.03 -18.97 -4.11
CA LYS A 325 19.77 -18.82 -5.36
C LYS A 325 20.64 -20.05 -5.65
N ALA A 326 21.38 -20.54 -4.66
CA ALA A 326 22.26 -21.71 -4.79
C ALA A 326 21.49 -23.01 -5.13
N TYR A 327 20.22 -23.14 -4.73
CA TYR A 327 19.36 -24.26 -5.11
C TYR A 327 18.58 -24.04 -6.41
N SER A 328 18.65 -22.84 -7.00
CA SER A 328 17.87 -22.44 -8.19
C SER A 328 18.67 -22.37 -9.49
N GLU A 329 19.94 -22.78 -9.48
CA GLU A 329 20.81 -22.74 -10.68
C GLU A 329 20.28 -23.59 -11.85
N ASP A 330 19.39 -24.56 -11.60
CA ASP A 330 18.67 -25.36 -12.62
C ASP A 330 17.27 -24.82 -13.01
N ALA A 331 16.75 -23.77 -12.35
CA ALA A 331 15.36 -23.31 -12.48
C ALA A 331 15.19 -22.04 -13.36
N ALA A 332 16.18 -21.70 -14.19
CA ALA A 332 16.15 -20.51 -15.05
C ALA A 332 15.07 -20.55 -16.16
N GLN A 333 14.35 -21.68 -16.32
CA GLN A 333 13.32 -21.87 -17.31
C GLN A 333 11.99 -22.26 -16.64
N SER A 334 11.22 -21.29 -16.13
CA SER A 334 9.77 -21.38 -15.88
C SER A 334 9.32 -20.25 -14.94
N GLY A 335 8.03 -19.92 -14.91
CA GLY A 335 7.42 -18.95 -13.97
C GLY A 335 7.62 -19.24 -12.47
N VAL A 336 8.39 -20.27 -12.10
CA VAL A 336 8.82 -20.61 -10.75
C VAL A 336 9.62 -19.48 -10.10
N LEU A 337 10.48 -18.79 -10.83
CA LEU A 337 11.26 -17.67 -10.28
C LEU A 337 10.35 -16.49 -9.88
N ALA A 338 9.35 -16.18 -10.71
CA ALA A 338 8.37 -15.13 -10.40
C ALA A 338 7.51 -15.50 -9.19
N ALA A 339 7.05 -16.75 -9.10
CA ALA A 339 6.31 -17.25 -7.94
C ALA A 339 7.17 -17.22 -6.65
N ALA A 340 8.46 -17.57 -6.75
CA ALA A 340 9.39 -17.51 -5.62
C ALA A 340 9.64 -16.07 -5.13
N VAL A 341 9.77 -15.11 -6.05
CA VAL A 341 9.90 -13.68 -5.71
C VAL A 341 8.64 -13.16 -5.03
N VAL A 342 7.45 -13.50 -5.55
CA VAL A 342 6.16 -13.11 -4.95
C VAL A 342 5.98 -13.74 -3.57
N LEU A 343 6.24 -15.04 -3.40
CA LEU A 343 6.15 -15.70 -2.10
C LEU A 343 7.19 -15.14 -1.11
N GLY A 344 8.40 -14.88 -1.58
CA GLY A 344 9.48 -14.30 -0.79
C GLY A 344 9.08 -12.93 -0.22
N SER A 345 8.55 -12.05 -1.06
CA SER A 345 8.17 -10.69 -0.67
C SER A 345 6.81 -10.60 0.04
N ALA A 346 5.82 -11.43 -0.31
CA ALA A 346 4.50 -11.39 0.29
C ALA A 346 4.40 -12.15 1.62
N VAL A 347 5.24 -13.17 1.86
CA VAL A 347 5.13 -14.05 3.04
C VAL A 347 6.42 -14.08 3.84
N VAL A 348 7.53 -14.43 3.20
CA VAL A 348 8.77 -14.75 3.91
C VAL A 348 9.40 -13.51 4.55
N ALA A 349 9.48 -12.41 3.80
CA ALA A 349 9.99 -11.15 4.32
C ALA A 349 9.13 -10.64 5.50
N PRO A 350 7.77 -10.53 5.40
CA PRO A 350 6.92 -10.22 6.54
C PRO A 350 7.15 -11.09 7.78
N VAL A 351 7.34 -12.40 7.61
CA VAL A 351 7.63 -13.32 8.73
C VAL A 351 8.93 -12.92 9.43
N ILE A 352 10.03 -12.75 8.68
CA ILE A 352 11.34 -12.40 9.24
C ILE A 352 11.29 -11.02 9.91
N GLU A 353 10.67 -10.06 9.24
CA GLU A 353 10.62 -8.68 9.67
C GLU A 353 9.75 -8.48 10.91
N GLU A 354 8.54 -9.03 10.95
CA GLU A 354 7.71 -8.91 12.15
C GLU A 354 8.26 -9.75 13.31
N THR A 355 8.94 -10.87 13.04
CA THR A 355 9.59 -11.64 14.12
C THR A 355 10.72 -10.83 14.76
N THR A 356 11.62 -10.25 13.96
CA THR A 356 12.74 -9.43 14.48
C THR A 356 12.25 -8.20 15.23
N LYS A 357 11.21 -7.51 14.73
CA LYS A 357 10.55 -6.41 15.44
C LYS A 357 9.94 -6.87 16.76
N ALA A 358 9.06 -7.88 16.72
CA ALA A 358 8.30 -8.32 17.87
C ALA A 358 9.16 -8.97 18.96
N LEU A 359 10.37 -9.44 18.66
CA LEU A 359 11.32 -9.88 19.69
C LEU A 359 11.63 -8.76 20.72
N GLY A 360 11.71 -7.50 20.31
CA GLY A 360 11.88 -6.37 21.22
C GLY A 360 10.67 -6.19 22.15
N LEU A 361 9.46 -6.38 21.62
CA LEU A 361 8.23 -6.42 22.42
C LEU A 361 8.24 -7.57 23.41
N LEU A 362 8.66 -8.76 22.97
CA LEU A 362 8.73 -9.95 23.82
C LEU A 362 9.69 -9.73 24.99
N ILE A 363 10.86 -9.17 24.72
CA ILE A 363 11.84 -8.78 25.73
C ILE A 363 11.23 -7.76 26.70
N LEU A 364 10.66 -6.66 26.20
CA LEU A 364 10.06 -5.61 27.06
C LEU A 364 8.83 -6.07 27.83
N SER A 365 8.09 -7.07 27.36
CA SER A 365 6.94 -7.64 28.07
C SER A 365 7.31 -8.27 29.43
N GLY A 366 8.59 -8.60 29.59
CA GLY A 366 9.20 -9.05 30.84
C GLY A 366 9.44 -7.94 31.87
N HIS A 367 9.45 -6.68 31.47
CA HIS A 367 9.67 -5.53 32.35
C HIS A 367 8.37 -5.10 33.05
N ARG A 368 8.44 -4.66 34.32
CA ARG A 368 7.24 -4.24 35.10
C ARG A 368 6.44 -3.08 34.51
N ARG A 369 7.08 -2.27 33.65
CA ARG A 369 6.45 -1.12 32.96
C ARG A 369 5.72 -1.49 31.66
N PHE A 370 5.72 -2.76 31.28
CA PHE A 370 4.79 -3.30 30.30
C PHE A 370 3.60 -3.87 31.08
N ALA A 371 2.57 -3.07 31.29
CA ALA A 371 1.46 -3.38 32.19
C ALA A 371 0.14 -3.63 31.45
N GLY A 372 -0.01 -3.16 30.21
CA GLY A 372 -1.26 -3.39 29.48
C GLY A 372 -1.26 -3.07 27.99
N ILE A 373 -2.47 -2.97 27.45
CA ILE A 373 -2.74 -2.83 26.01
C ILE A 373 -2.09 -1.55 25.45
N ILE A 374 -2.19 -0.42 26.18
CA ILE A 374 -1.63 0.87 25.74
C ILE A 374 -0.10 0.76 25.61
N ASP A 375 0.58 0.16 26.59
CA ASP A 375 2.03 -0.04 26.56
C ASP A 375 2.44 -0.91 25.37
N GLY A 376 1.71 -2.00 25.14
CA GLY A 376 1.92 -2.88 24.00
C GLY A 376 1.73 -2.17 22.65
N LEU A 377 0.67 -1.38 22.52
CA LEU A 377 0.41 -0.55 21.34
C LEU A 377 1.55 0.44 21.10
N ILE A 378 1.95 1.21 22.11
CA ILE A 378 2.94 2.29 21.98
C ILE A 378 4.33 1.71 21.70
N TYR A 379 4.79 0.72 22.47
CA TYR A 379 6.10 0.12 22.24
C TYR A 379 6.16 -0.59 20.88
N GLY A 380 5.10 -1.31 20.51
CA GLY A 380 5.04 -2.01 19.24
C GLY A 380 5.04 -1.04 18.07
N PHE A 381 4.25 0.03 18.18
CA PHE A 381 4.20 1.09 17.19
C PHE A 381 5.57 1.76 16.99
N ILE A 382 6.25 2.09 18.09
CA ILE A 382 7.55 2.76 18.06
C ILE A 382 8.66 1.85 17.47
N ILE A 383 8.63 0.55 17.79
CA ILE A 383 9.51 -0.43 17.15
C ILE A 383 9.26 -0.49 15.64
N GLY A 384 7.99 -0.59 15.22
CA GLY A 384 7.62 -0.64 13.81
C GLY A 384 8.04 0.61 13.03
N VAL A 385 7.82 1.82 13.57
CA VAL A 385 8.27 3.06 12.90
C VAL A 385 9.79 3.18 12.88
N GLY A 386 10.50 2.75 13.94
CA GLY A 386 11.97 2.70 13.94
C GLY A 386 12.53 1.77 12.86
N PHE A 387 11.87 0.64 12.62
CA PHE A 387 12.20 -0.25 11.50
C PHE A 387 11.98 0.43 10.15
N SER A 388 10.83 1.08 9.98
CA SER A 388 10.48 1.75 8.73
C SER A 388 11.45 2.86 8.33
N PHE A 389 12.11 3.50 9.30
CA PHE A 389 13.18 4.48 9.02
C PHE A 389 14.31 3.84 8.20
N VAL A 390 14.90 2.76 8.71
CA VAL A 390 16.04 2.10 8.06
C VAL A 390 15.62 1.46 6.74
N GLU A 391 14.43 0.85 6.69
CA GLU A 391 13.89 0.27 5.46
C GLU A 391 13.64 1.31 4.38
N ASN A 392 12.97 2.43 4.70
CA ASN A 392 12.72 3.50 3.74
C ASN A 392 14.04 4.10 3.23
N TRP A 393 15.04 4.27 4.09
CA TRP A 393 16.35 4.76 3.69
C TRP A 393 17.05 3.81 2.71
N PHE A 394 17.10 2.51 3.04
CA PHE A 394 17.64 1.49 2.14
C PHE A 394 16.88 1.45 0.80
N TYR A 395 15.54 1.51 0.85
CA TYR A 395 14.70 1.45 -0.32
C TYR A 395 14.91 2.63 -1.28
N PHE A 396 15.01 3.86 -0.76
CA PHE A 396 15.32 5.03 -1.60
C PHE A 396 16.73 4.95 -2.22
N MET A 397 17.71 4.44 -1.48
CA MET A 397 19.06 4.20 -2.01
C MET A 397 19.06 3.15 -3.13
N GLY A 398 18.24 2.09 -3.01
CA GLY A 398 18.11 1.05 -4.04
C GLY A 398 17.35 1.47 -5.30
N ARG A 399 16.52 2.52 -5.22
CA ARG A 399 15.72 3.07 -6.34
C ARG A 399 16.35 4.32 -6.95
N ALA A 400 17.64 4.54 -6.70
CA ALA A 400 18.34 5.77 -7.04
C ALA A 400 18.44 6.11 -8.55
N SER A 401 18.31 5.11 -9.44
CA SER A 401 18.29 5.34 -10.89
C SER A 401 17.00 6.01 -11.40
N LEU A 402 15.99 6.18 -10.54
CA LEU A 402 14.71 6.84 -10.87
C LEU A 402 14.71 8.35 -10.56
N PHE A 403 15.83 8.92 -10.09
CA PHE A 403 15.97 10.35 -9.75
C PHE A 403 16.16 11.28 -10.98
N GLU A 404 15.81 10.82 -12.19
CA GLU A 404 15.66 11.64 -13.42
C GLU A 404 14.33 12.44 -13.39
N PRO A 405 14.18 13.54 -14.17
CA PRO A 405 13.44 14.78 -13.83
C PRO A 405 11.90 14.72 -13.80
N TRP A 406 11.28 13.57 -13.58
CA TRP A 406 9.84 13.41 -13.38
C TRP A 406 9.44 13.73 -11.93
N LEU A 407 9.71 14.95 -11.48
CA LEU A 407 9.46 15.45 -10.12
C LEU A 407 7.99 15.29 -9.64
N SER A 408 7.01 15.16 -10.55
CA SER A 408 5.60 14.98 -10.19
C SER A 408 5.23 13.57 -9.69
N GLY A 409 5.98 12.52 -10.06
CA GLY A 409 5.75 11.16 -9.54
C GLY A 409 6.37 10.92 -8.16
N TRP A 410 7.36 11.73 -7.80
CA TRP A 410 8.12 11.60 -6.56
C TRP A 410 7.38 12.09 -5.32
N SER A 411 6.58 13.16 -5.42
CA SER A 411 5.79 13.64 -4.28
C SER A 411 4.83 12.57 -3.79
N ASP A 412 4.15 11.88 -4.69
CA ASP A 412 3.18 10.85 -4.36
C ASP A 412 3.88 9.62 -3.76
N PHE A 413 5.03 9.22 -4.31
CA PHE A 413 5.81 8.09 -3.83
C PHE A 413 6.52 8.33 -2.50
N ILE A 414 7.12 9.51 -2.32
CA ILE A 414 7.72 9.94 -1.06
C ILE A 414 6.64 10.06 0.01
N THR A 415 5.51 10.70 -0.30
CA THR A 415 4.39 10.84 0.64
C THR A 415 3.83 9.48 1.02
N TYR A 416 3.67 8.60 0.04
CA TYR A 416 3.27 7.21 0.23
C TYR A 416 4.20 6.47 1.20
N ARG A 417 5.50 6.41 0.90
CA ARG A 417 6.45 5.67 1.76
C ARG A 417 6.68 6.33 3.11
N LEU A 418 6.87 7.64 3.14
CA LEU A 418 7.19 8.31 4.40
C LEU A 418 6.01 8.28 5.37
N LEU A 419 4.78 8.57 4.91
CA LEU A 419 3.60 8.58 5.78
C LEU A 419 2.97 7.18 5.94
N PHE A 420 2.55 6.57 4.83
CA PHE A 420 1.73 5.35 4.89
C PHE A 420 2.55 4.12 5.28
N ASN A 421 3.73 3.91 4.69
CA ASN A 421 4.59 2.76 5.06
C ASN A 421 5.00 2.82 6.53
N SER A 422 5.46 3.99 7.00
CA SER A 422 5.88 4.15 8.40
C SER A 422 4.72 3.88 9.37
N LEU A 423 3.53 4.42 9.08
CA LEU A 423 2.34 4.15 9.88
C LEU A 423 1.97 2.67 9.87
N ALA A 424 2.04 2.02 8.71
CA ALA A 424 1.68 0.62 8.53
C ALA A 424 2.61 -0.30 9.33
N HIS A 425 3.94 -0.12 9.23
CA HIS A 425 4.90 -0.88 10.04
C HIS A 425 4.67 -0.69 11.54
N GLY A 426 4.42 0.55 11.97
CA GLY A 426 4.01 0.81 13.34
C GLY A 426 2.77 0.01 13.72
N ALA A 427 1.73 0.03 12.90
CA ALA A 427 0.47 -0.66 13.17
C ALA A 427 0.59 -2.20 13.21
N PHE A 428 1.42 -2.81 12.36
CA PHE A 428 1.62 -4.28 12.36
C PHE A 428 2.18 -4.74 13.70
N THR A 429 3.30 -4.16 14.12
CA THR A 429 3.96 -4.54 15.37
C THR A 429 3.14 -4.08 16.59
N ALA A 430 2.43 -2.95 16.50
CA ALA A 430 1.49 -2.53 17.53
C ALA A 430 0.33 -3.53 17.73
N ALA A 431 -0.14 -4.20 16.68
CA ALA A 431 -1.17 -5.24 16.82
C ALA A 431 -0.67 -6.44 17.64
N CYS A 432 0.57 -6.88 17.43
CA CYS A 432 1.22 -7.89 18.27
C CYS A 432 1.33 -7.41 19.72
N GLY A 433 1.83 -6.19 19.92
CA GLY A 433 1.97 -5.58 21.24
C GLY A 433 0.63 -5.42 21.97
N ALA A 434 -0.43 -4.97 21.29
CA ALA A 434 -1.77 -4.86 21.85
C ALA A 434 -2.31 -6.21 22.33
N PHE A 435 -2.09 -7.26 21.55
CA PHE A 435 -2.51 -8.62 21.89
C PHE A 435 -1.76 -9.14 23.13
N MET A 436 -0.44 -8.95 23.20
CA MET A 436 0.34 -9.28 24.39
C MET A 436 -0.08 -8.44 25.61
N GLY A 437 -0.30 -7.14 25.42
CA GLY A 437 -0.77 -6.22 26.44
C GLY A 437 -2.15 -6.58 26.99
N TYR A 438 -3.04 -7.12 26.16
CA TYR A 438 -4.35 -7.63 26.57
C TYR A 438 -4.23 -8.79 27.56
N PHE A 439 -3.31 -9.73 27.31
CA PHE A 439 -3.02 -10.83 28.23
C PHE A 439 -2.38 -10.32 29.50
N LYS A 440 -1.40 -9.41 29.38
CA LYS A 440 -0.70 -8.84 30.53
C LYS A 440 -1.64 -8.13 31.50
N SER A 441 -2.60 -7.37 30.98
CA SER A 441 -3.50 -6.55 31.81
C SER A 441 -4.60 -7.33 32.53
N ARG A 442 -4.64 -8.66 32.41
CA ARG A 442 -5.67 -9.53 32.99
C ARG A 442 -5.03 -10.54 33.95
N PRO A 443 -5.28 -10.49 35.26
CA PRO A 443 -4.62 -11.36 36.25
C PRO A 443 -4.65 -12.86 35.90
N HIS A 444 -5.80 -13.35 35.42
CA HIS A 444 -5.97 -14.76 35.05
C HIS A 444 -5.26 -15.15 33.74
N LEU A 445 -4.90 -14.18 32.89
CA LEU A 445 -4.20 -14.40 31.61
C LEU A 445 -2.74 -13.96 31.64
N ALA A 446 -2.30 -13.16 32.62
CA ALA A 446 -0.99 -12.54 32.65
C ALA A 446 0.16 -13.56 32.57
N ARG A 447 -0.01 -14.75 33.16
CA ARG A 447 0.94 -15.87 33.07
C ARG A 447 1.15 -16.40 31.64
N TYR A 448 0.20 -16.16 30.74
CA TYR A 448 0.25 -16.58 29.34
C TYR A 448 0.73 -15.46 28.40
N THR A 449 1.19 -14.32 28.92
CA THR A 449 1.66 -13.18 28.09
C THR A 449 2.74 -13.62 27.08
N THR A 450 3.71 -14.43 27.52
CA THR A 450 4.76 -14.97 26.64
C THR A 450 4.18 -15.89 25.57
N ALA A 451 3.17 -16.70 25.90
CA ALA A 451 2.51 -17.57 24.92
C ALA A 451 1.65 -16.77 23.92
N ALA A 452 1.10 -15.63 24.35
CA ALA A 452 0.32 -14.71 23.51
C ALA A 452 1.18 -14.02 22.43
N PHE A 453 2.51 -14.04 22.56
CA PHE A 453 3.44 -13.56 21.54
C PHE A 453 3.20 -14.21 20.18
N LEU A 454 3.05 -15.54 20.14
CA LEU A 454 2.94 -16.27 18.88
C LEU A 454 1.68 -15.89 18.06
N PRO A 455 0.45 -15.92 18.62
CA PRO A 455 -0.72 -15.42 17.89
C PRO A 455 -0.65 -13.93 17.59
N GLY A 456 -0.07 -13.11 18.48
CA GLY A 456 0.16 -11.68 18.20
C GLY A 456 1.10 -11.46 17.01
N LEU A 457 2.17 -12.24 16.92
CA LEU A 457 3.11 -12.24 15.80
C LEU A 457 2.42 -12.67 14.50
N LEU A 458 1.60 -13.72 14.53
CA LEU A 458 0.86 -14.16 13.34
C LEU A 458 -0.10 -13.07 12.82
N ILE A 459 -0.73 -12.30 13.71
CA ILE A 459 -1.56 -11.14 13.32
C ILE A 459 -0.69 -10.08 12.64
N ALA A 460 0.45 -9.73 13.22
CA ALA A 460 1.37 -8.74 12.63
C ALA A 460 1.85 -9.18 11.24
N VAL A 461 2.29 -10.43 11.11
CA VAL A 461 2.71 -11.03 9.84
C VAL A 461 1.59 -10.98 8.81
N ALA A 462 0.36 -11.38 9.18
CA ALA A 462 -0.77 -11.37 8.25
C ALA A 462 -1.11 -9.96 7.75
N LEU A 463 -1.08 -8.95 8.64
CA LEU A 463 -1.31 -7.56 8.26
C LEU A 463 -0.21 -7.04 7.33
N HIS A 464 1.05 -7.36 7.62
CA HIS A 464 2.18 -6.97 6.80
C HIS A 464 2.16 -7.68 5.44
N SER A 465 1.89 -8.98 5.39
CA SER A 465 1.66 -9.72 4.15
C SER A 465 0.56 -9.09 3.30
N LEU A 466 -0.57 -8.71 3.91
CA LEU A 466 -1.66 -8.04 3.20
C LEU A 466 -1.23 -6.67 2.65
N PHE A 467 -0.41 -5.93 3.40
CA PHE A 467 0.17 -4.67 2.94
C PHE A 467 1.06 -4.89 1.70
N ASN A 468 1.97 -5.87 1.74
CA ASN A 468 2.83 -6.19 0.59
C ASN A 468 2.02 -6.62 -0.63
N VAL A 469 1.00 -7.48 -0.44
CA VAL A 469 0.10 -7.88 -1.53
C VAL A 469 -0.64 -6.67 -2.10
N SER A 470 -1.14 -5.76 -1.25
CA SER A 470 -1.82 -4.56 -1.72
C SER A 470 -0.89 -3.62 -2.51
N ALA A 471 0.38 -3.52 -2.12
CA ALA A 471 1.38 -2.75 -2.86
C ALA A 471 1.70 -3.41 -4.22
N MET A 472 1.79 -4.74 -4.29
CA MET A 472 1.95 -5.47 -5.55
C MET A 472 0.76 -5.26 -6.48
N LEU A 473 -0.46 -5.23 -5.96
CA LEU A 473 -1.66 -4.94 -6.76
C LEU A 473 -1.61 -3.53 -7.34
N ASP A 474 -1.14 -2.54 -6.57
CA ASP A 474 -0.88 -1.19 -7.10
C ASP A 474 0.20 -1.24 -8.20
N GLU A 475 1.32 -1.94 -8.00
CA GLU A 475 2.37 -2.09 -9.03
C GLU A 475 1.85 -2.76 -10.32
N ILE A 476 1.03 -3.81 -10.21
CA ILE A 476 0.40 -4.48 -11.35
C ILE A 476 -0.57 -3.53 -12.08
N ALA A 477 -1.37 -2.78 -11.33
CA ALA A 477 -2.28 -1.79 -11.90
C ALA A 477 -1.52 -0.68 -12.63
N ILE A 478 -0.43 -0.18 -12.04
CA ILE A 478 0.45 0.82 -12.65
C ILE A 478 1.06 0.28 -13.94
N TYR A 479 1.50 -0.97 -13.95
CA TYR A 479 2.07 -1.60 -15.13
C TYR A 479 1.03 -1.79 -16.24
N ALA A 480 -0.14 -2.33 -15.91
CA ALA A 480 -1.21 -2.63 -16.87
C ALA A 480 -1.80 -1.37 -17.50
N VAL A 481 -1.98 -0.32 -16.69
CA VAL A 481 -2.65 0.93 -17.08
C VAL A 481 -1.64 2.01 -17.45
N ARG A 482 -0.33 1.74 -17.26
CA ARG A 482 0.83 2.63 -17.49
C ARG A 482 0.76 3.96 -16.74
N ILE A 483 -0.04 4.07 -15.69
CA ILE A 483 -0.32 5.33 -14.96
C ILE A 483 -0.09 5.08 -13.46
N PRO A 484 0.52 6.01 -12.70
CA PRO A 484 0.77 5.84 -11.27
C PRO A 484 -0.53 5.88 -10.45
N VAL A 485 -1.26 4.77 -10.37
CA VAL A 485 -2.48 4.55 -9.59
C VAL A 485 -2.16 3.86 -8.28
N PHE A 486 -2.46 4.53 -7.16
CA PHE A 486 -2.30 3.99 -5.80
C PHE A 486 -3.67 3.93 -5.13
N VAL A 487 -4.30 2.75 -5.11
CA VAL A 487 -5.65 2.55 -4.59
C VAL A 487 -5.66 1.49 -3.50
N PHE A 488 -5.02 0.35 -3.74
CA PHE A 488 -5.13 -0.81 -2.86
C PHE A 488 -4.38 -0.57 -1.55
N ASN A 489 -3.14 -0.11 -1.61
CA ASN A 489 -2.32 0.05 -0.42
C ASN A 489 -2.75 1.27 0.43
N PRO A 490 -2.97 2.49 -0.11
CA PRO A 490 -3.43 3.62 0.71
C PRO A 490 -4.78 3.34 1.40
N LEU A 491 -5.70 2.64 0.73
CA LEU A 491 -6.97 2.22 1.32
C LEU A 491 -6.76 1.24 2.47
N MET A 492 -5.91 0.22 2.27
CA MET A 492 -5.55 -0.75 3.30
C MET A 492 -4.96 -0.06 4.53
N VAL A 493 -4.02 0.88 4.35
CA VAL A 493 -3.41 1.63 5.44
C VAL A 493 -4.41 2.54 6.14
N ALA A 494 -5.33 3.17 5.41
CA ALA A 494 -6.39 3.98 6.03
C ALA A 494 -7.30 3.12 6.91
N VAL A 495 -7.70 1.93 6.44
CA VAL A 495 -8.49 0.97 7.24
C VAL A 495 -7.70 0.51 8.47
N LEU A 496 -6.42 0.19 8.31
CA LEU A 496 -5.54 -0.21 9.40
C LEU A 496 -5.36 0.90 10.44
N ALA A 497 -5.19 2.14 10.01
CA ALA A 497 -5.10 3.31 10.88
C ALA A 497 -6.38 3.46 11.71
N VAL A 498 -7.55 3.40 11.08
CA VAL A 498 -8.85 3.47 11.78
C VAL A 498 -8.98 2.33 12.79
N ALA A 499 -8.60 1.10 12.42
CA ALA A 499 -8.65 -0.05 13.31
C ALA A 499 -7.71 0.12 14.53
N LEU A 500 -6.46 0.54 14.29
CA LEU A 500 -5.49 0.80 15.35
C LEU A 500 -6.00 1.88 16.32
N MET A 501 -6.53 2.99 15.78
CA MET A 501 -7.07 4.09 16.57
C MET A 501 -8.30 3.67 17.38
N LEU A 502 -9.16 2.81 16.82
CA LEU A 502 -10.29 2.23 17.56
C LEU A 502 -9.80 1.39 18.74
N VAL A 503 -8.82 0.50 18.52
CA VAL A 503 -8.24 -0.33 19.59
C VAL A 503 -7.58 0.55 20.66
N PHE A 504 -6.82 1.58 20.26
CA PHE A 504 -6.22 2.53 21.17
C PHE A 504 -7.28 3.29 21.99
N TYR A 505 -8.34 3.77 21.35
CA TYR A 505 -9.44 4.46 22.03
C TYR A 505 -10.16 3.56 23.04
N LEU A 506 -10.44 2.31 22.68
CA LEU A 506 -11.06 1.33 23.58
C LEU A 506 -10.14 1.02 24.78
N ALA A 507 -8.83 0.87 24.53
CA ALA A 507 -7.85 0.67 25.59
C ALA A 507 -7.81 1.87 26.54
N MET A 508 -7.87 3.10 26.01
CA MET A 508 -7.93 4.33 26.81
C MET A 508 -9.20 4.42 27.68
N ILE A 509 -10.34 3.95 27.18
CA ILE A 509 -11.57 3.86 27.99
C ILE A 509 -11.41 2.84 29.11
N GLU A 510 -10.83 1.68 28.82
CA GLU A 510 -10.57 0.64 29.82
C GLU A 510 -9.65 1.17 30.93
N GLU A 511 -8.57 1.86 30.55
CA GLU A 511 -7.61 2.43 31.49
C GLU A 511 -8.23 3.54 32.35
N ARG A 512 -9.06 4.40 31.76
CA ARG A 512 -9.83 5.40 32.50
C ARG A 512 -10.70 4.76 33.58
N LYS A 513 -11.35 3.64 33.28
CA LYS A 513 -12.18 2.95 34.28
C LYS A 513 -11.32 2.43 35.43
N LYS A 514 -10.10 1.95 35.19
CA LYS A 514 -9.21 1.52 36.28
C LYS A 514 -8.81 2.71 37.17
N VAL A 515 -8.45 3.84 36.56
CA VAL A 515 -8.03 5.05 37.27
C VAL A 515 -9.18 5.67 38.07
N VAL A 516 -10.35 5.89 37.44
CA VAL A 516 -11.49 6.57 38.08
C VAL A 516 -12.12 5.76 39.20
N TRP A 517 -12.16 4.43 39.07
CA TRP A 517 -12.81 3.55 40.04
C TRP A 517 -11.85 3.02 41.10
N GLY A 518 -10.61 3.52 41.15
CA GLY A 518 -9.63 3.16 42.18
C GLY A 518 -9.23 1.68 42.18
N ILE A 519 -9.42 0.99 41.05
CA ILE A 519 -9.02 -0.43 40.92
C ILE A 519 -7.50 -0.44 40.67
N ARG A 520 -6.72 -0.16 41.72
CA ARG A 520 -5.28 -0.48 41.73
C ARG A 520 -5.18 -2.01 41.77
N GLN A 521 -4.58 -2.58 40.73
CA GLN A 521 -4.15 -3.97 40.73
C GLN A 521 -3.11 -4.11 41.84
N VAL A 522 -3.41 -4.96 42.83
CA VAL A 522 -2.47 -5.41 43.88
C VAL A 522 -1.41 -6.32 43.26
#